data_AF-W4FAD4-F1
#
_entry.id   AF-W4FAD4-F1
#
_cell.length_a   1.000
_cell.length_b   1.000
_cell.length_c   1.000
_cell.angle_alpha   90.00
_cell.angle_beta   90.00
_cell.angle_gamma   90.00
#
_symmetry.space_group_name_H-M   'P 1'
#
loop_
_entity.id
_entity.type
_entity.pdbx_description
1 polymer ?
#
loop_
_entity_poly.entity_id
_entity_poly.type
_entity_poly.pdbx_seq_one_letter_code
_entity_poly.pdbx_strand_id
1 'polypeptide(L)'
;MVYFSQDTRIPDDLRKRHDAVTFVDAAALAATAAPLATSGDVFRAIQAAYTSTGFANEWTLHHQGGGTGYKSREWKAIPTLEDGIAPNLAFAWNPSIAGTKSEDTVLLVEGGGRIEVLTADGDLPQVRHTMGGIT
;
A
#
# COMPACT_ATOMS: atom_id res chain seq x y z
N MET A 1 -0.04 0.11 14.53
CA MET A 1 0.98 1.17 14.47
C MET A 1 2.12 0.84 15.41
N VAL A 2 3.33 0.82 14.89
CA VAL A 2 4.56 0.83 15.69
C VAL A 2 4.96 2.29 15.91
N TYR A 3 5.18 2.69 17.16
CA TYR A 3 5.50 4.07 17.54
C TYR A 3 6.56 4.07 18.65
N PHE A 4 7.73 4.63 18.35
CA PHE A 4 8.85 4.73 19.30
C PHE A 4 8.90 6.14 19.87
N SER A 5 8.61 6.28 21.16
CA SER A 5 8.62 7.57 21.86
C SER A 5 8.86 7.36 23.36
N GLN A 6 9.44 8.38 24.00
CA GLN A 6 9.50 8.43 25.47
C GLN A 6 8.12 8.75 26.08
N ASP A 7 7.23 9.40 25.31
CA ASP A 7 5.82 9.56 25.63
C ASP A 7 5.03 8.40 25.02
N THR A 8 4.38 7.60 25.86
CA THR A 8 3.55 6.46 25.41
C THR A 8 2.27 6.89 24.69
N ARG A 9 1.87 8.16 24.78
CA ARG A 9 0.68 8.68 24.11
C ARG A 9 1.01 9.02 22.66
N ILE A 10 0.26 8.41 21.75
CA ILE A 10 0.29 8.73 20.33
C ILE A 10 -0.51 10.03 20.11
N PRO A 11 0.05 11.07 19.48
CA PRO A 11 -0.70 12.25 19.08
C PRO A 11 -1.84 11.92 18.11
N ASP A 12 -3.01 12.52 18.31
CA ASP A 12 -4.22 12.23 17.53
C ASP A 12 -4.02 12.48 16.02
N ASP A 13 -3.28 13.54 15.65
CA ASP A 13 -2.96 13.81 14.24
C ASP A 13 -2.11 12.70 13.61
N LEU A 14 -1.11 12.18 14.34
CA LEU A 14 -0.30 11.05 13.84
C LEU A 14 -1.14 9.78 13.69
N ARG A 15 -2.05 9.52 14.63
CA ARG A 15 -3.00 8.41 14.51
C ARG A 15 -3.90 8.57 13.27
N LYS A 16 -4.46 9.77 13.06
CA LYS A 16 -5.28 10.07 11.87
C LYS A 16 -4.53 9.82 10.57
N ARG A 17 -3.27 10.28 10.48
CA ARG A 17 -2.40 10.07 9.32
C ARG A 17 -2.07 8.59 9.11
N HIS A 18 -1.80 7.86 10.19
CA HIS A 18 -1.52 6.43 10.13
C HIS A 18 -2.75 5.64 9.64
N ASP A 19 -3.93 5.95 10.17
CA ASP A 19 -5.17 5.28 9.76
C ASP A 19 -5.48 5.59 8.29
N ALA A 20 -5.23 6.82 7.83
CA ALA A 20 -5.35 7.18 6.41
C ALA A 20 -4.33 6.44 5.53
N VAL A 21 -3.05 6.38 5.90
CA VAL A 21 -2.01 5.76 5.06
C VAL A 21 -2.20 4.24 4.95
N THR A 22 -2.64 3.58 6.01
CA THR A 22 -2.97 2.14 5.95
C THR A 22 -4.20 1.86 5.09
N PHE A 23 -5.16 2.78 5.02
CA PHE A 23 -6.29 2.68 4.07
C PHE A 23 -5.81 2.81 2.61
N VAL A 24 -4.88 3.73 2.33
CA VAL A 24 -4.27 3.87 1.00
C VAL A 24 -3.52 2.59 0.59
N ASP A 25 -2.78 1.99 1.52
CA ASP A 25 -2.08 0.73 1.30
C ASP A 25 -3.05 -0.41 0.96
N ALA A 26 -4.10 -0.59 1.78
CA ALA A 26 -5.14 -1.57 1.51
C ALA A 26 -5.83 -1.35 0.15
N ALA A 27 -6.02 -0.10 -0.29
CA ALA A 27 -6.58 0.21 -1.60
C ALA A 27 -5.63 -0.20 -2.74
N ALA A 28 -4.31 -0.02 -2.54
CA ALA A 28 -3.30 -0.48 -3.50
C ALA A 28 -3.29 -2.00 -3.62
N LEU A 29 -3.36 -2.71 -2.50
CA LEU A 29 -3.40 -4.18 -2.47
C LEU A 29 -4.65 -4.74 -3.14
N ALA A 30 -5.82 -4.17 -2.85
CA ALA A 30 -7.07 -4.54 -3.49
C ALA A 30 -7.05 -4.30 -5.01
N ALA A 31 -6.49 -3.16 -5.44
CA ALA A 31 -6.32 -2.87 -6.87
C ALA A 31 -5.32 -3.82 -7.54
N THR A 32 -4.26 -4.21 -6.85
CA THR A 32 -3.27 -5.20 -7.36
C THR A 32 -3.91 -6.57 -7.56
N ALA A 33 -4.84 -6.95 -6.68
CA ALA A 33 -5.57 -8.21 -6.78
C ALA A 33 -6.65 -8.21 -7.89
N ALA A 34 -7.03 -7.04 -8.41
CA ALA A 34 -8.13 -6.94 -9.35
C ALA A 34 -7.80 -7.65 -10.69
N PRO A 35 -8.80 -8.29 -11.33
CA PRO A 35 -8.59 -8.94 -12.62
C PRO A 35 -8.05 -7.97 -13.67
N LEU A 36 -7.00 -8.37 -14.39
CA LEU A 36 -6.36 -7.58 -15.46
C LEU A 36 -5.89 -6.19 -15.02
N ALA A 37 -5.61 -6.00 -13.72
CA ALA A 37 -5.09 -4.74 -13.22
C ALA A 37 -3.76 -4.37 -13.86
N THR A 38 -3.55 -3.08 -14.10
CA THR A 38 -2.26 -2.52 -14.53
C THR A 38 -1.59 -1.80 -13.37
N SER A 39 -0.28 -1.52 -13.46
CA SER A 39 0.36 -0.69 -12.45
C SER A 39 -0.25 0.72 -12.38
N GLY A 40 -0.73 1.25 -13.51
CA GLY A 40 -1.44 2.53 -13.58
C GLY A 40 -2.79 2.50 -12.85
N ASP A 41 -3.52 1.38 -12.89
CA ASP A 41 -4.76 1.21 -12.11
C ASP A 41 -4.50 1.27 -10.61
N VAL A 42 -3.47 0.58 -10.14
CA VAL A 42 -3.06 0.62 -8.73
C VAL A 42 -2.66 2.04 -8.33
N PHE A 43 -1.90 2.74 -9.18
CA PHE A 43 -1.51 4.13 -8.90
C PHE A 43 -2.73 5.06 -8.79
N ARG A 44 -3.71 4.93 -9.69
CA ARG A 44 -4.95 5.72 -9.63
C ARG A 44 -5.78 5.40 -8.38
N ALA A 45 -5.84 4.12 -7.97
CA ALA A 45 -6.49 3.73 -6.72
C ALA A 45 -5.82 4.38 -5.50
N ILE A 46 -4.49 4.43 -5.48
CA ILE A 46 -3.71 5.14 -4.46
C ILE A 46 -4.08 6.63 -4.42
N GLN A 47 -4.10 7.32 -5.56
CA GLN A 47 -4.47 8.74 -5.64
C GLN A 47 -5.91 9.00 -5.16
N ALA A 48 -6.85 8.14 -5.54
CA ALA A 48 -8.23 8.22 -5.08
C ALA A 48 -8.34 8.03 -3.57
N ALA A 49 -7.60 7.07 -3.00
CA ALA A 49 -7.58 6.79 -1.57
C ALA A 49 -7.02 7.98 -0.76
N TYR A 50 -5.91 8.59 -1.18
CA TYR A 50 -5.40 9.82 -0.57
C TYR A 50 -6.42 10.95 -0.60
N THR A 51 -7.10 11.13 -1.74
CA THR A 51 -8.14 12.15 -1.88
C THR A 51 -9.28 11.91 -0.90
N SER A 52 -9.78 10.67 -0.82
CA SER A 52 -10.90 10.31 0.04
C SER A 52 -10.62 10.44 1.54
N THR A 53 -9.34 10.34 1.94
CA THR A 53 -8.91 10.43 3.34
C THR A 53 -8.46 11.84 3.74
N GLY A 54 -8.54 12.82 2.83
CA GLY A 54 -8.21 14.22 3.09
C GLY A 54 -6.73 14.59 2.92
N PHE A 55 -5.95 13.73 2.25
CA PHE A 55 -4.50 13.87 2.05
C PHE A 55 -4.10 13.87 0.56
N ALA A 56 -4.95 14.47 -0.30
CA ALA A 56 -4.92 14.34 -1.76
C ALA A 56 -3.57 14.56 -2.46
N ASN A 57 -2.64 15.31 -1.87
CA ASN A 57 -1.36 15.66 -2.47
C ASN A 57 -0.15 14.88 -1.91
N GLU A 58 -0.33 14.05 -0.86
CA GLU A 58 0.79 13.34 -0.21
C GLU A 58 1.49 12.36 -1.17
N TRP A 59 0.77 11.81 -2.15
CA TRP A 59 1.38 10.93 -3.16
C TRP A 59 2.48 11.60 -4.00
N THR A 60 2.50 12.95 -4.06
CA THR A 60 3.52 13.71 -4.81
C THR A 60 4.86 13.79 -4.08
N LEU A 61 4.87 13.54 -2.77
CA LEU A 61 6.03 13.74 -1.90
C LEU A 61 6.94 12.51 -1.81
N HIS A 62 6.47 11.35 -2.27
CA HIS A 62 7.18 10.08 -2.22
C HIS A 62 6.71 9.20 -3.38
N HIS A 63 7.57 8.32 -3.92
CA HIS A 63 7.11 7.34 -4.89
C HIS A 63 6.18 6.33 -4.20
N GLN A 64 5.22 5.76 -4.94
CA GLN A 64 4.18 4.92 -4.32
C GLN A 64 4.47 3.43 -4.32
N GLY A 65 5.62 3.02 -4.85
CA GLY A 65 6.09 1.64 -4.83
C GLY A 65 6.09 1.03 -6.21
N GLY A 66 6.01 -0.29 -6.27
CA GLY A 66 6.00 -1.06 -7.51
C GLY A 66 6.55 -2.47 -7.32
N GLY A 67 6.89 -3.12 -8.42
CA GLY A 67 7.47 -4.47 -8.42
C GLY A 67 8.81 -4.52 -7.69
N THR A 68 9.03 -5.60 -6.94
CA THR A 68 10.24 -5.85 -6.16
C THR A 68 10.74 -7.29 -6.35
N GLY A 69 11.97 -7.57 -5.95
CA GLY A 69 12.63 -8.85 -6.17
C GLY A 69 14.12 -8.76 -5.86
N TYR A 70 14.96 -8.95 -6.89
CA TYR A 70 16.42 -8.83 -6.73
C TYR A 70 16.85 -7.38 -6.51
N LYS A 71 16.20 -6.43 -7.19
CA LYS A 71 16.35 -5.01 -6.93
C LYS A 71 15.38 -4.56 -5.85
N SER A 72 15.75 -3.50 -5.13
CA SER A 72 14.83 -2.82 -4.21
C SER A 72 13.53 -2.41 -4.91
N ARG A 73 13.62 -1.97 -6.16
CA ARG A 73 12.51 -1.83 -7.11
C ARG A 73 12.94 -2.33 -8.48
N GLU A 74 12.22 -3.30 -9.02
CA GLU A 74 12.36 -3.70 -10.42
C GLU A 74 11.78 -2.64 -11.35
N TRP A 75 10.70 -1.99 -10.90
CA TRP A 75 10.10 -0.81 -11.51
C TRP A 75 9.33 -0.01 -10.45
N LYS A 76 9.02 1.25 -10.78
CA LYS A 76 8.21 2.14 -9.95
C LYS A 76 6.90 2.45 -10.66
N ALA A 77 5.80 2.43 -9.94
CA ALA A 77 4.50 2.72 -10.50
C ALA A 77 4.39 4.20 -10.91
N ILE A 78 3.78 4.41 -12.07
CA ILE A 78 3.36 5.72 -12.59
C ILE A 78 1.95 5.57 -13.17
N PRO A 79 1.17 6.66 -13.28
CA PRO A 79 -0.22 6.59 -13.75
C PRO A 79 -0.41 5.99 -15.15
N THR A 80 0.61 6.07 -16.01
CA THR A 80 0.56 5.67 -17.42
C THR A 80 1.20 4.30 -17.69
N LEU A 81 1.61 3.55 -16.65
CA LEU A 81 2.22 2.24 -16.84
C LEU A 81 1.13 1.19 -17.04
N GLU A 82 1.02 0.69 -18.28
CA GLU A 82 -0.05 -0.24 -18.70
C GLU A 82 0.24 -1.72 -18.34
N ASP A 83 1.45 -2.03 -17.91
CA ASP A 83 1.87 -3.38 -17.49
C ASP A 83 2.35 -3.38 -16.03
N GLY A 84 2.98 -4.47 -15.61
CA GLY A 84 3.70 -4.57 -14.34
C GLY A 84 2.99 -5.43 -13.29
N ILE A 85 1.70 -5.71 -13.44
CA ILE A 85 0.97 -6.63 -12.55
C ILE A 85 0.80 -7.98 -13.24
N ALA A 86 1.31 -9.05 -12.62
CA ALA A 86 1.08 -10.42 -13.06
C ALA A 86 1.14 -11.38 -11.85
N PRO A 87 0.46 -12.54 -11.92
CA PRO A 87 0.61 -13.58 -10.90
C PRO A 87 2.08 -14.01 -10.73
N ASN A 88 2.41 -14.50 -9.54
CA ASN A 88 3.74 -14.92 -9.12
C ASN A 88 4.80 -13.79 -9.11
N LEU A 89 4.38 -12.52 -9.05
CA LEU A 89 5.26 -11.38 -8.84
C LEU A 89 5.09 -10.78 -7.45
N ALA A 90 6.19 -10.29 -6.90
CA ALA A 90 6.23 -9.58 -5.64
C ALA A 90 6.15 -8.06 -5.85
N PHE A 91 5.45 -7.39 -4.95
CA PHE A 91 5.26 -5.95 -4.95
C PHE A 91 5.58 -5.38 -3.58
N ALA A 92 6.10 -4.16 -3.56
CA ALA A 92 6.26 -3.36 -2.35
C ALA A 92 5.64 -1.99 -2.60
N TRP A 93 4.33 -1.90 -2.34
CA TRP A 93 3.59 -0.65 -2.27
C TRP A 93 3.95 0.06 -0.98
N ASN A 94 4.14 1.38 -1.04
CA ASN A 94 4.74 2.08 0.09
C ASN A 94 4.20 3.50 0.31
N PRO A 95 2.85 3.66 0.39
CA PRO A 95 2.24 4.95 0.63
C PRO A 95 2.73 5.56 1.95
N SER A 96 2.83 6.90 1.95
CA SER A 96 3.28 7.68 3.08
C SER A 96 2.46 8.96 3.18
N ILE A 97 2.13 9.36 4.40
CA ILE A 97 1.61 10.67 4.74
C ILE A 97 2.59 11.25 5.75
N ALA A 98 3.09 12.48 5.57
CA ALA A 98 4.16 13.05 6.39
C ALA A 98 4.03 12.68 7.89
N GLY A 99 5.02 11.93 8.40
CA GLY A 99 5.05 11.38 9.76
C GLY A 99 4.62 9.90 9.89
N THR A 100 4.08 9.29 8.84
CA THR A 100 3.54 7.92 8.83
C THR A 100 3.76 7.22 7.50
N LYS A 101 3.83 5.89 7.52
CA LYS A 101 4.01 5.05 6.33
C LYS A 101 3.42 3.67 6.60
N SER A 102 2.89 3.03 5.56
CA SER A 102 2.54 1.60 5.53
C SER A 102 3.25 0.97 4.34
N GLU A 103 3.90 -0.18 4.54
CA GLU A 103 4.59 -0.92 3.49
C GLU A 103 4.77 -2.37 3.94
N ASP A 104 4.34 -3.28 3.08
CA ASP A 104 4.63 -4.71 3.17
C ASP A 104 5.17 -5.21 1.83
N THR A 105 5.94 -6.30 1.87
CA THR A 105 6.19 -7.08 0.65
C THR A 105 5.07 -8.08 0.47
N VAL A 106 4.44 -8.05 -0.71
CA VAL A 106 3.30 -8.90 -1.00
C VAL A 106 3.51 -9.68 -2.30
N LEU A 107 2.92 -10.87 -2.39
CA LEU A 107 2.89 -11.72 -3.58
C LEU A 107 1.48 -11.72 -4.16
N LEU A 108 1.33 -11.42 -5.46
CA LEU A 108 0.11 -11.76 -6.18
C LEU A 108 0.18 -13.26 -6.51
N VAL A 109 -0.65 -14.06 -5.86
CA VAL A 109 -0.55 -15.52 -5.93
C VAL A 109 -0.94 -16.07 -7.30
N GLU A 110 -0.55 -17.31 -7.58
CA GLU A 110 -0.91 -18.02 -8.80
C GLU A 110 -2.43 -17.97 -9.08
N GLY A 111 -2.80 -17.75 -10.33
CA GLY A 111 -4.19 -17.55 -10.75
C GLY A 111 -4.72 -16.11 -10.57
N GLY A 112 -3.99 -15.25 -9.87
CA GLY A 112 -4.39 -13.86 -9.59
C GLY A 112 -5.49 -13.77 -8.53
N GLY A 113 -6.07 -12.58 -8.32
CA GLY A 113 -7.24 -12.40 -7.46
C GLY A 113 -6.98 -12.41 -5.94
N ARG A 114 -5.79 -12.82 -5.49
CA ARG A 114 -5.45 -12.91 -4.07
C ARG A 114 -4.02 -12.44 -3.80
N ILE A 115 -3.86 -11.68 -2.73
CA ILE A 115 -2.58 -11.21 -2.23
C ILE A 115 -2.16 -12.07 -1.04
N GLU A 116 -0.88 -12.43 -0.97
CA GLU A 116 -0.24 -12.98 0.21
C GLU A 116 0.77 -11.96 0.76
N VAL A 117 0.68 -11.65 2.05
CA VAL A 117 1.58 -10.70 2.71
C VAL A 117 2.80 -11.45 3.25
N LEU A 118 3.95 -11.29 2.60
CA LEU A 118 5.17 -12.05 2.90
C LEU A 118 5.90 -11.54 4.15
N THR A 119 5.66 -10.28 4.53
CA THR A 119 6.26 -9.63 5.70
C THR A 119 5.33 -9.61 6.92
N ALA A 120 4.21 -10.34 6.87
CA ALA A 120 3.30 -10.42 8.00
C ALA A 120 3.95 -11.13 9.19
N ASP A 121 3.96 -10.46 10.33
CA ASP A 121 4.37 -11.00 11.62
C ASP A 121 3.21 -10.88 12.61
N GLY A 122 2.88 -11.97 13.29
CA GLY A 122 1.76 -12.05 14.24
C GLY A 122 2.01 -11.28 15.54
N ASP A 123 3.27 -11.00 15.87
CA ASP A 123 3.66 -10.25 17.07
C ASP A 123 3.64 -8.73 16.84
N LEU A 124 3.58 -8.30 15.57
CA LEU A 124 3.48 -6.88 15.22
C LEU A 124 2.02 -6.39 15.20
N PRO A 125 1.74 -5.13 15.58
CA PRO A 125 0.38 -4.60 15.54
C PRO A 125 -0.17 -4.50 14.12
N GLN A 126 -1.31 -5.15 13.86
CA GLN A 126 -1.98 -5.17 12.55
C GLN A 126 -3.25 -4.30 12.54
N VAL A 127 -3.61 -3.80 11.36
CA VAL A 127 -4.89 -3.12 11.11
C VAL A 127 -5.61 -3.87 9.99
N ARG A 128 -6.91 -4.09 10.14
CA ARG A 128 -7.74 -4.72 9.10
C ARG A 128 -8.51 -3.66 8.33
N HIS A 129 -8.49 -3.79 7.02
CA HIS A 129 -9.29 -3.00 6.09
C HIS A 129 -10.14 -3.94 5.24
N THR A 130 -11.35 -3.53 4.87
CA THR A 130 -12.16 -4.29 3.92
C THR A 130 -12.42 -3.43 2.68
N MET A 131 -11.90 -3.87 1.54
CA MET A 131 -11.98 -3.17 0.25
C MET A 131 -12.78 -4.01 -0.74
N GLY A 132 -13.97 -3.55 -1.13
CA GLY A 132 -14.80 -4.27 -2.10
C GLY A 132 -15.17 -5.71 -1.69
N GLY A 133 -15.21 -6.00 -0.38
CA GLY A 133 -15.49 -7.34 0.16
C GLY A 133 -14.25 -8.21 0.42
N ILE A 134 -13.04 -7.72 0.09
CA ILE A 134 -11.76 -8.38 0.38
C ILE A 134 -11.19 -7.79 1.69
N THR A 135 -10.71 -8.63 2.61
CA THR A 135 -10.12 -8.23 3.89
C THR A 135 -8.70 -8.74 4.03
#